data_AF-A0A951MMN9-F1
#
_entry.id   AF-A0A951MMN9-F1
#
_cell.length_a   1.000
_cell.length_b   1.000
_cell.length_c   1.000
_cell.angle_alpha   90.00
_cell.angle_beta   90.00
_cell.angle_gamma   90.00
#
_symmetry.space_group_name_H-M   'P 1'
#
loop_
_entity.id
_entity.type
_entity.pdbx_description
1 polymer ?
#
loop_
_entity_poly.entity_id
_entity_poly.type
_entity_poly.pdbx_seq_one_letter_code
_entity_poly.pdbx_strand_id
1 'polypeptide(L)'
;MSITPGRSKRTPLVSGAAIRYSGQLSVFEPARPNSPCYSCLFDETAEGMENCRSNGILAPVVGVIGSMMAVEAIKLITRTGEPLTGRLLQYDALQATWKTSLLKRDPQCRVCSHSDHEPHIRSEKVR
;
A
#
# COMPACT_ATOMS: atom_id res chain seq x y z
N MET A 1 29.82 9.43 15.48
CA MET A 1 28.66 8.59 15.13
C MET A 1 27.40 9.43 15.15
N SER A 2 27.08 10.12 14.06
CA SER A 2 25.82 10.88 13.95
C SER A 2 24.77 9.95 13.36
N ILE A 3 23.69 9.74 14.12
CA ILE A 3 22.49 9.04 13.65
C ILE A 3 21.73 10.06 12.77
N THR A 4 21.83 9.92 11.46
CA THR A 4 21.04 10.72 10.52
C THR A 4 19.59 10.19 10.51
N PRO A 5 18.58 11.02 10.83
CA PRO A 5 17.18 10.60 10.76
C PRO A 5 16.72 10.58 9.28
N GLY A 6 15.93 9.57 8.91
CA GLY A 6 15.13 9.62 7.67
C GLY A 6 15.77 9.05 6.39
N ARG A 7 16.08 7.76 6.36
CA ARG A 7 16.22 7.03 5.09
C ARG A 7 14.96 6.20 4.87
N SER A 8 13.94 6.76 4.23
CA SER A 8 12.81 5.97 3.73
C SER A 8 13.40 4.91 2.80
N LYS A 9 13.30 3.63 3.16
CA LYS A 9 13.75 2.56 2.27
C LYS A 9 12.89 2.67 1.02
N ARG A 10 13.52 2.78 -0.17
CA ARG A 10 12.86 2.75 -1.50
C ARG A 10 12.21 1.39 -1.82
N THR A 11 11.89 0.61 -0.79
CA THR A 11 11.30 -0.72 -0.89
C THR A 11 9.78 -0.56 -1.06
N PRO A 12 9.17 -1.18 -2.07
CA PRO A 12 7.72 -1.24 -2.20
C PRO A 12 7.06 -1.82 -0.95
N LEU A 13 5.88 -1.30 -0.62
CA LEU A 13 5.03 -1.80 0.45
C LEU A 13 3.71 -2.31 -0.14
N VAL A 14 3.41 -3.58 0.09
CA VAL A 14 2.08 -4.14 -0.11
C VAL A 14 1.33 -4.05 1.22
N SER A 15 0.22 -3.33 1.25
CA SER A 15 -0.55 -3.10 2.48
C SER A 15 -1.97 -3.61 2.31
N GLY A 16 -2.39 -4.48 3.24
CA GLY A 16 -3.77 -4.93 3.33
C GLY A 16 -4.33 -4.69 4.73
N ALA A 17 -5.63 -4.42 4.80
CA ALA A 17 -6.37 -4.26 6.04
C ALA A 17 -7.72 -4.96 5.93
N ALA A 18 -8.27 -5.40 7.05
CA ALA A 18 -9.59 -6.00 7.08
C ALA A 18 -10.27 -5.77 8.42
N ILE A 19 -11.57 -5.50 8.39
CA ILE A 19 -12.40 -5.32 9.58
C ILE A 19 -13.83 -5.78 9.31
N ARG A 20 -14.49 -6.42 10.30
CA ARG A 20 -15.84 -6.99 10.14
C ARG A 20 -15.92 -7.94 8.94
N TYR A 21 -16.53 -7.49 7.85
CA TYR A 21 -16.74 -8.22 6.60
C TYR A 21 -16.05 -7.55 5.40
N SER A 22 -15.24 -6.52 5.66
CA SER A 22 -14.63 -5.68 4.63
C SER A 22 -13.11 -5.85 4.62
N GLY A 23 -12.54 -5.78 3.42
CA GLY A 23 -11.10 -5.84 3.19
C GLY A 23 -10.64 -4.69 2.30
N GLN A 24 -9.36 -4.32 2.43
CA GLN A 24 -8.72 -3.32 1.60
C GLN A 24 -7.30 -3.75 1.23
N LEU A 25 -6.85 -3.34 0.05
CA LEU A 25 -5.52 -3.64 -0.46
C LEU A 25 -5.01 -2.50 -1.34
N SER A 26 -3.76 -2.08 -1.11
CA SER A 26 -3.04 -1.16 -1.98
C SER A 26 -1.55 -1.48 -2.01
N VAL A 27 -0.86 -0.98 -3.03
CA VAL A 27 0.59 -1.07 -3.17
C VAL A 27 1.16 0.34 -3.19
N PHE A 28 2.24 0.55 -2.45
CA PHE A 28 2.95 1.82 -2.39
C PHE A 28 4.37 1.59 -2.91
N GLU A 29 4.75 2.27 -3.98
CA GLU A 29 6.08 2.15 -4.60
C GLU A 29 6.83 3.49 -4.51
N PRO A 30 7.60 3.76 -3.45
CA PRO A 30 8.31 5.04 -3.29
C PRO A 30 9.30 5.35 -4.43
N ALA A 31 9.76 4.32 -5.15
CA ALA A 31 10.64 4.49 -6.30
C ALA A 31 9.90 4.95 -7.58
N ARG A 32 8.57 4.77 -7.66
CA ARG A 32 7.79 5.11 -8.84
C ARG A 32 7.41 6.60 -8.81
N PRO A 33 7.64 7.37 -9.90
CA PRO A 33 7.28 8.77 -9.96
C PRO A 33 5.79 8.97 -9.67
N ASN A 34 5.46 10.02 -8.92
CA ASN A 34 4.09 10.39 -8.53
C ASN A 34 3.31 9.31 -7.75
N SER A 35 3.97 8.26 -7.23
CA SER A 35 3.31 7.28 -6.38
C SER A 35 2.81 7.95 -5.09
N PRO A 36 1.55 7.72 -4.66
CA PRO A 36 1.13 8.06 -3.31
C PRO A 36 1.92 7.22 -2.30
N CYS A 37 2.05 7.73 -1.07
CA CYS A 37 2.53 6.95 0.07
C CYS A 37 1.35 6.56 0.96
N TYR A 38 1.62 5.72 1.97
CA TYR A 38 0.62 5.30 2.95
C TYR A 38 -0.06 6.49 3.65
N SER A 39 0.69 7.53 4.00
CA SER A 39 0.15 8.76 4.61
C SER A 39 -0.65 9.66 3.65
N CYS A 40 -0.61 9.41 2.33
CA CYS A 40 -1.56 10.05 1.41
C CYS A 40 -2.95 9.42 1.50
N LEU A 41 -3.04 8.16 1.95
CA LEU A 41 -4.31 7.44 2.08
C LEU A 41 -4.95 7.66 3.45
N PHE A 42 -4.13 7.67 4.51
CA PHE A 42 -4.61 7.82 5.88
C PHE A 42 -4.20 9.17 6.44
N ASP A 43 -5.20 9.99 6.77
CA ASP A 43 -5.01 11.17 7.59
C ASP A 43 -4.97 10.73 9.06
N GLU A 44 -3.86 10.99 9.75
CA GLU A 44 -3.69 10.65 11.17
C GLU A 44 -4.67 11.42 12.08
N THR A 45 -5.31 12.48 11.56
CA THR A 45 -6.33 13.25 12.28
C THR A 45 -7.76 12.71 12.10
N ALA A 46 -7.95 11.70 11.23
CA ALA A 46 -9.27 11.12 11.00
C ALA A 46 -9.74 10.34 12.25
N GLU A 47 -10.71 10.91 12.96
CA GLU A 47 -11.43 10.23 14.01
C GLU A 47 -12.21 9.04 13.43
N GLY A 48 -12.20 7.90 14.13
CA GLY A 48 -12.98 6.71 13.73
C GLY A 48 -12.18 5.53 13.22
N MET A 49 -10.91 5.35 13.65
CA MET A 49 -10.24 4.06 13.49
C MET A 49 -11.00 2.99 14.27
N GLU A 50 -11.80 2.20 13.56
CA GLU A 50 -12.42 1.02 14.11
C GLU A 50 -11.35 0.02 14.53
N ASN A 51 -11.41 -0.44 15.79
CA ASN A 51 -10.42 -1.38 16.29
C ASN A 51 -10.90 -2.83 16.08
N CYS A 52 -10.04 -3.67 15.48
CA CYS A 52 -10.35 -5.08 15.24
C CYS A 52 -10.67 -5.85 16.53
N ARG A 53 -10.20 -5.36 17.68
CA ARG A 53 -10.39 -6.01 18.99
C ARG A 53 -11.83 -5.91 19.51
N SER A 54 -12.53 -4.80 19.28
CA SER A 54 -13.95 -4.65 19.67
C SER A 54 -14.92 -5.02 18.56
N ASN A 55 -14.48 -4.88 17.30
CA ASN A 55 -15.33 -5.14 16.15
C ASN A 55 -15.28 -6.59 15.65
N GLY A 56 -14.22 -7.33 15.96
CA GLY A 56 -14.03 -8.65 15.39
C GLY A 56 -13.83 -8.63 13.86
N ILE A 57 -13.47 -9.78 13.32
CA ILE A 57 -13.12 -9.92 11.91
C ILE A 57 -13.49 -11.32 11.43
N LEU A 58 -14.19 -11.40 10.29
CA LEU A 58 -14.46 -12.67 9.63
C LEU A 58 -13.15 -13.23 9.06
N ALA A 59 -12.63 -14.30 9.66
CA ALA A 59 -11.31 -14.85 9.32
C ALA A 59 -11.09 -15.13 7.81
N PRO A 60 -12.06 -15.66 7.05
CA PRO A 60 -11.95 -15.79 5.60
C PRO A 60 -11.63 -14.48 4.84
N VAL A 61 -12.14 -13.33 5.30
CA VAL A 61 -11.83 -12.03 4.67
C VAL A 61 -10.34 -11.71 4.77
N VAL A 62 -9.74 -11.98 5.93
CA VAL A 62 -8.30 -11.82 6.14
C VAL A 62 -7.51 -12.77 5.24
N GLY A 63 -7.97 -14.02 5.09
CA GLY A 63 -7.36 -15.01 4.19
C GLY A 63 -7.37 -14.56 2.72
N VAL A 64 -8.50 -14.02 2.24
CA VAL A 64 -8.61 -13.46 0.89
C VAL A 64 -7.64 -12.29 0.71
N ILE A 65 -7.66 -11.30 1.60
CA ILE A 65 -6.78 -10.13 1.50
C ILE A 65 -5.30 -10.52 1.57
N GLY A 66 -4.92 -11.41 2.48
CA GLY A 66 -3.54 -11.90 2.60
C GLY A 66 -3.06 -12.63 1.34
N SER A 67 -3.92 -13.44 0.72
CA SER A 67 -3.61 -14.12 -0.54
C SER A 67 -3.39 -13.12 -1.68
N MET A 68 -4.22 -12.07 -1.75
CA MET A 68 -4.05 -11.01 -2.75
C MET A 68 -2.81 -10.17 -2.50
N MET A 69 -2.46 -9.89 -1.24
CA MET A 69 -1.18 -9.26 -0.90
C MET A 69 0.00 -10.07 -1.42
N ALA A 70 -0.03 -11.40 -1.29
CA ALA A 70 1.01 -12.27 -1.83
C ALA A 70 1.09 -12.17 -3.36
N VAL A 71 -0.04 -12.12 -4.06
CA VAL A 71 -0.08 -11.92 -5.52
C VAL A 71 0.54 -10.56 -5.91
N GLU A 72 0.22 -9.47 -5.22
CA GLU A 72 0.85 -8.17 -5.47
C GLU A 72 2.36 -8.19 -5.24
N ALA A 73 2.82 -8.87 -4.19
CA ALA A 73 4.24 -9.04 -3.92
C ALA A 73 4.95 -9.82 -5.04
N ILE A 74 4.33 -10.90 -5.54
CA ILE A 74 4.85 -11.67 -6.66
C ILE A 74 4.97 -10.78 -7.90
N LYS A 75 3.92 -10.02 -8.25
CA LYS A 75 3.95 -9.08 -9.39
C LYS A 75 5.11 -8.09 -9.30
N LEU A 76 5.36 -7.55 -8.11
CA LEU A 76 6.48 -6.62 -7.86
C LEU A 76 7.85 -7.28 -8.05
N ILE A 77 8.01 -8.52 -7.55
CA ILE A 77 9.27 -9.27 -7.64
C ILE A 77 9.56 -9.69 -9.08
N THR A 78 8.57 -10.26 -9.77
CA THR A 78 8.73 -10.81 -11.12
C THR A 78 8.59 -9.74 -12.22
N ARG A 79 8.23 -8.51 -11.85
CA ARG A 79 7.96 -7.41 -12.79
C ARG A 79 6.89 -7.80 -13.83
N THR A 80 5.85 -8.48 -13.37
CA THR A 80 4.78 -9.00 -14.23
C THR A 80 3.42 -8.39 -13.87
N GLY A 81 2.65 -8.03 -14.89
CA GLY A 81 1.34 -7.40 -14.72
C GLY A 81 1.44 -6.02 -14.07
N GLU A 82 0.29 -5.49 -13.66
CA GLU A 82 0.19 -4.16 -13.06
C GLU A 82 -0.15 -4.26 -11.57
N PRO A 83 0.77 -3.88 -10.66
CA PRO A 83 0.48 -3.78 -9.23
C PRO A 83 -0.65 -2.78 -8.93
N LEU A 84 -1.25 -2.87 -7.75
CA LEU A 84 -2.28 -1.93 -7.27
C LEU A 84 -1.73 -0.54 -6.89
N THR A 85 -0.57 -0.15 -7.42
CA THR A 85 0.03 1.16 -7.17
C THR A 85 -0.89 2.28 -7.64
N GLY A 86 -1.16 3.25 -6.76
CA GLY A 86 -2.10 4.35 -7.04
C GLY A 86 -3.57 3.95 -7.02
N ARG A 87 -3.91 2.76 -6.50
CA ARG A 87 -5.28 2.25 -6.42
C ARG A 87 -5.55 1.66 -5.04
N LEU A 88 -6.75 1.89 -4.52
CA LEU A 88 -7.28 1.22 -3.35
C LEU A 88 -8.33 0.22 -3.81
N LEU A 89 -8.03 -1.07 -3.66
CA LEU A 89 -9.00 -2.13 -3.86
C LEU A 89 -9.75 -2.38 -2.55
N GLN A 90 -11.07 -2.45 -2.61
CA GLN A 90 -11.96 -2.68 -1.49
C GLN A 90 -12.81 -3.92 -1.75
N TYR A 91 -12.91 -4.79 -0.75
CA TYR A 91 -13.70 -6.01 -0.76
C TYR A 91 -14.86 -5.87 0.22
N ASP A 92 -16.07 -6.17 -0.22
CA ASP A 92 -17.24 -6.35 0.63
C ASP A 92 -17.67 -7.82 0.55
N ALA A 93 -17.49 -8.57 1.66
CA ALA A 93 -17.81 -9.99 1.70
C ALA A 93 -19.32 -10.28 1.83
N LEU A 94 -20.13 -9.33 2.33
CA LEU A 94 -21.58 -9.53 2.44
C LEU A 94 -22.25 -9.44 1.07
N GLN A 95 -21.77 -8.51 0.24
CA GLN A 95 -22.27 -8.33 -1.13
C GLN A 95 -21.46 -9.10 -2.17
N ALA A 96 -20.34 -9.72 -1.76
CA ALA A 96 -19.37 -10.35 -2.65
C ALA A 96 -18.88 -9.42 -3.79
N THR A 97 -18.66 -8.14 -3.49
CA THR A 97 -18.27 -7.14 -4.48
C THR A 97 -16.85 -6.62 -4.29
N TRP A 98 -16.28 -6.14 -5.40
CA TRP A 98 -15.00 -5.46 -5.45
C TRP A 98 -15.18 -4.05 -5.97
N LYS A 99 -14.60 -3.08 -5.29
CA LYS A 99 -14.56 -1.68 -5.74
C LYS A 99 -13.12 -1.21 -5.79
N THR A 100 -12.75 -0.55 -6.87
CA THR A 100 -11.45 0.10 -6.99
C THR A 100 -11.62 1.60 -7.00
N SER A 101 -10.87 2.28 -6.14
CA SER A 101 -10.82 3.74 -6.08
C SER A 101 -9.41 4.22 -6.44
N LEU A 102 -9.30 5.38 -7.11
CA LEU A 102 -8.02 5.99 -7.41
C LEU A 102 -7.43 6.61 -6.14
N LEU A 103 -6.15 6.30 -5.87
CA LEU A 103 -5.39 6.92 -4.81
C LEU A 103 -4.37 7.88 -5.42
N LYS A 104 -4.52 9.16 -5.12
CA LYS A 104 -3.65 10.22 -5.64
C LYS A 104 -2.60 10.58 -4.59
N ARG A 105 -1.41 10.91 -5.08
CA ARG A 105 -0.38 11.56 -4.24
C ARG A 105 -0.90 12.93 -3.82
N ASP A 106 -0.86 13.20 -2.52
CA ASP A 106 -1.14 14.53 -1.99
C ASP A 106 0.12 15.41 -2.15
N PRO A 107 0.04 16.54 -2.88
CA PRO A 107 1.15 17.49 -3.02
C PRO A 107 1.63 18.07 -1.69
N GLN A 108 0.80 18.10 -0.65
CA GLN A 108 1.11 18.64 0.68
C GLN A 108 1.50 17.55 1.69
N CYS A 109 1.63 16.28 1.26
CA CYS A 109 1.93 15.17 2.15
C CYS A 109 3.30 15.31 2.84
N ARG A 110 3.32 15.47 4.17
CA ARG A 110 4.54 15.63 4.98
C ARG A 110 5.59 14.53 4.79
N VAL A 111 5.20 13.35 4.29
CA VAL A 111 6.07 12.18 4.09
C VAL A 111 6.68 12.14 2.69
N CYS A 112 5.86 12.31 1.64
CA CYS A 112 6.31 12.11 0.27
C CYS A 112 6.33 13.38 -0.59
N SER A 113 5.90 14.56 -0.09
CA SER A 113 5.97 15.81 -0.87
C SER A 113 7.41 16.24 -1.15
N HIS A 114 8.33 16.01 -0.21
CA HIS A 114 9.74 16.44 -0.28
C HIS A 114 10.73 15.36 -0.72
N SER A 115 10.27 14.16 -1.04
CA SER A 115 11.16 13.09 -1.50
C SER A 115 11.47 13.25 -2.99
N ASP A 116 12.65 13.77 -3.29
CA ASP A 116 13.22 13.84 -4.64
C ASP A 116 13.42 12.42 -5.21
N HIS A 117 12.78 12.14 -6.33
CA HIS A 117 12.88 10.85 -7.03
C HIS A 117 14.17 10.79 -7.86
N GLU A 118 15.30 10.46 -7.24
CA GLU A 118 16.49 10.05 -8.01
C GLU A 118 16.30 8.60 -8.50
N PRO A 119 16.25 8.31 -9.81
CA PRO A 119 16.08 6.96 -10.34
C PRO A 119 17.37 6.16 -10.15
N HIS A 120 17.31 5.06 -9.38
CA HIS A 120 18.43 4.13 -9.27
C HIS A 120 18.29 3.04 -10.34
N ILE A 121 18.98 3.21 -11.46
CA ILE A 121 19.19 2.15 -12.45
C ILE A 121 19.99 1.06 -11.74
N ARG A 122 19.37 -0.10 -11.47
CA ARG A 122 20.10 -1.28 -11.02
C ARG A 122 20.83 -1.82 -12.24
N SER A 123 22.14 -1.58 -12.32
CA SER A 123 23.00 -2.25 -13.29
C SER A 123 23.01 -3.74 -12.98
N GLU A 124 22.12 -4.48 -13.62
CA GLU A 124 22.22 -5.94 -13.69
C GLU A 124 23.40 -6.26 -14.61
N LYS A 125 24.59 -6.33 -14.01
CA LYS A 125 25.79 -6.81 -14.69
C LYS A 125 25.62 -8.31 -14.85
N VAL A 126 25.31 -8.70 -16.08
CA VAL A 126 25.44 -10.05 -16.65
C VAL A 126 26.50 -10.87 -15.92
N ARG A 127 26.06 -11.97 -15.30
CA ARG A 127 26.81 -13.21 -15.13
C ARG A 127 25.85 -14.39 -15.20
#